data_AF-A0A2E0T3C3-F1
#
_entry.id   AF-A0A2E0T3C3-F1
#
_cell.length_a   1.000
_cell.length_b   1.000
_cell.length_c   1.000
_cell.angle_alpha   90.00
_cell.angle_beta   90.00
_cell.angle_gamma   90.00
#
_symmetry.space_group_name_H-M   'P 1'
#
loop_
_entity.id
_entity.type
_entity.pdbx_description
1 polymer ?
#
loop_
_entity_poly.entity_id
_entity_poly.type
_entity_poly.pdbx_seq_one_letter_code
_entity_poly.pdbx_strand_id
1 'polypeptide(L)'
;MSLPVVAIVGRPNVGKSTMVNRIIGRREAIVEERPGVTRDRKAVDAEWLGHHFTLLDTGGWLADGDALDDKVSQQSEQAMREAEVILFVVDSTVGVTPEDERVALLLRRLETPVLVIANKVD
;
A
#
# COMPACT_ATOMS: atom_id res chain seq x y z
N MET A 1 -5.24 -20.78 -12.50
CA MET A 1 -5.57 -20.28 -11.15
C MET A 1 -5.05 -18.85 -11.08
N SER A 2 -5.80 -17.91 -10.52
CA SER A 2 -5.29 -16.56 -10.27
C SER A 2 -4.22 -16.61 -9.17
N LEU A 3 -3.18 -15.78 -9.30
CA LEU A 3 -2.17 -15.65 -8.25
C LEU A 3 -2.80 -14.99 -7.01
N PRO A 4 -2.32 -15.31 -5.79
CA PRO A 4 -2.74 -14.60 -4.59
C PRO A 4 -2.48 -13.11 -4.70
N VAL A 5 -3.38 -12.30 -4.16
CA VAL A 5 -3.26 -10.83 -4.23
C VAL A 5 -2.79 -10.26 -2.89
N VAL A 6 -1.71 -9.49 -2.93
CA VAL A 6 -1.16 -8.77 -1.79
C VAL A 6 -1.30 -7.27 -2.06
N ALA A 7 -1.97 -6.53 -1.17
CA ALA A 7 -2.04 -5.07 -1.28
C ALA A 7 -1.05 -4.41 -0.33
N ILE A 8 -0.33 -3.38 -0.80
CA ILE A 8 0.49 -2.53 0.05
C ILE A 8 -0.20 -1.19 0.30
N VAL A 9 -0.35 -0.83 1.57
CA VAL A 9 -1.12 0.32 2.03
C VAL A 9 -0.35 1.11 3.08
N GLY A 10 -0.72 2.37 3.29
CA GLY A 10 -0.09 3.25 4.26
C GLY A 10 -0.02 4.69 3.75
N ARG A 11 0.21 5.63 4.67
CA ARG A 11 0.26 7.07 4.33
C ARG A 11 1.38 7.39 3.32
N PRO A 12 1.36 8.57 2.66
CA PRO A 12 2.44 8.99 1.77
C PRO A 12 3.82 8.92 2.47
N ASN A 13 4.86 8.68 1.68
CA ASN A 13 6.28 8.77 2.09
C ASN A 13 6.75 7.79 3.18
N VAL A 14 5.96 6.78 3.56
CA VAL A 14 6.40 5.66 4.43
C VAL A 14 7.33 4.66 3.74
N GLY A 15 7.57 4.82 2.44
CA GLY A 15 8.48 3.96 1.66
C GLY A 15 7.82 2.76 0.94
N LYS A 16 6.50 2.79 0.71
CA LYS A 16 5.77 1.76 -0.05
C LYS A 16 6.42 1.41 -1.38
N SER A 17 6.65 2.40 -2.25
CA SER A 17 7.23 2.15 -3.59
C SER A 17 8.67 1.62 -3.52
N THR A 18 9.45 2.00 -2.50
CA THR A 18 10.78 1.40 -2.24
C THR A 18 10.66 -0.07 -1.90
N MET A 19 9.69 -0.44 -1.06
CA MET A 19 9.41 -1.83 -0.71
C MET A 19 8.92 -2.64 -1.91
N VAL A 20 7.99 -2.10 -2.70
CA VAL A 20 7.52 -2.73 -3.95
C VAL A 20 8.69 -3.03 -4.89
N ASN A 21 9.53 -2.03 -5.17
CA ASN A 21 10.71 -2.21 -6.03
C ASN A 21 11.68 -3.27 -5.48
N ARG A 22 11.82 -3.35 -4.16
CA ARG A 22 12.67 -4.37 -3.52
C ARG A 22 12.08 -5.78 -3.67
N ILE A 23 10.77 -5.92 -3.53
CA ILE A 23 10.06 -7.20 -3.70
C ILE A 23 10.16 -7.70 -5.14
N ILE A 24 9.91 -6.85 -6.13
CA ILE A 24 9.90 -7.27 -7.54
C ILE A 24 11.30 -7.39 -8.17
N GLY A 25 12.36 -6.97 -7.47
CA GLY A 25 13.75 -7.04 -7.93
C GLY A 25 14.10 -6.12 -9.12
N ARG A 26 13.21 -5.21 -9.50
CA ARG A 26 13.36 -4.27 -10.62
C ARG A 26 12.69 -2.93 -10.31
N ARG A 27 13.07 -1.87 -11.03
CA ARG A 27 12.53 -0.51 -10.83
C ARG A 27 11.27 -0.28 -11.67
N GLU A 28 10.12 -0.84 -11.26
CA GLU A 28 8.82 -0.59 -11.94
C GLU A 28 7.89 0.35 -11.16
N ALA A 29 7.98 0.39 -9.83
CA ALA A 29 7.27 1.38 -9.04
C ALA A 29 8.05 2.70 -9.13
N ILE A 30 7.62 3.59 -10.02
CA ILE A 30 8.19 4.94 -10.16
C ILE A 30 8.03 5.65 -8.83
N VAL A 31 9.12 5.93 -8.13
CA VAL A 31 9.14 6.83 -6.97
C VAL A 31 8.98 8.24 -7.52
N GLU A 32 7.76 8.78 -7.59
CA GLU A 32 7.57 10.19 -7.96
C GLU A 32 6.67 10.91 -6.97
N GLU A 33 7.28 11.90 -6.32
CA GLU A 33 6.68 12.99 -5.54
C GLU A 33 6.30 14.16 -6.46
N ARG A 34 5.54 13.92 -7.54
CA ARG A 34 5.06 14.99 -8.43
C ARG A 34 3.53 15.07 -8.42
N PRO A 35 2.94 16.19 -7.96
CA PRO A 35 1.51 16.45 -8.13
C PRO A 35 1.15 16.46 -9.63
N GLY A 36 0.07 15.78 -10.03
CA GLY A 36 -0.49 15.88 -11.38
C GLY A 36 -0.32 14.67 -12.32
N VAL A 37 0.20 13.53 -11.85
CA VAL A 37 0.17 12.27 -12.62
C VAL A 37 -0.98 11.37 -12.16
N THR A 38 -1.94 11.12 -13.04
CA THR A 38 -2.97 10.08 -12.86
C THR A 38 -2.27 8.72 -12.84
N ARG A 39 -2.15 8.15 -11.64
CA ARG A 39 -1.46 6.87 -11.44
C ARG A 39 -2.46 5.74 -11.66
N ASP A 40 -2.39 5.11 -12.83
CA ASP A 40 -3.04 3.82 -13.05
C ASP A 40 -2.46 2.79 -12.07
N ARG A 41 -3.35 1.98 -11.49
CA ARG A 41 -3.01 0.95 -10.50
C ARG A 41 -1.90 0.05 -11.05
N LYS A 42 -0.78 -0.05 -10.34
CA LYS A 42 0.28 -1.00 -10.68
C LYS A 42 0.03 -2.30 -9.94
N ALA A 43 -0.72 -3.19 -10.59
CA ALA A 43 -0.63 -4.61 -10.31
C ALA A 43 0.66 -5.12 -10.93
N VAL A 44 1.55 -5.69 -10.12
CA VAL A 44 2.84 -6.21 -10.56
C VAL A 44 3.01 -7.64 -10.08
N ASP A 45 3.48 -8.50 -10.98
CA ASP A 45 3.86 -9.86 -10.63
C ASP A 45 5.10 -9.83 -9.74
N ALA A 46 5.00 -10.51 -8.60
CA ALA A 46 6.03 -10.60 -7.58
C ALA A 46 6.33 -12.05 -7.23
N GLU A 47 7.55 -12.27 -6.73
CA GLU A 47 7.99 -13.56 -6.21
C GLU A 47 8.80 -13.31 -4.94
N TRP A 48 8.54 -14.12 -3.91
CA TRP A 48 9.34 -14.12 -2.68
C TRP A 48 9.48 -15.54 -2.12
N LEU A 49 10.73 -16.02 -2.00
CA LEU A 49 11.06 -17.36 -1.48
C LEU A 49 10.34 -18.52 -2.21
N GLY A 50 10.19 -18.41 -3.52
CA GLY A 50 9.50 -19.37 -4.39
C GLY A 50 7.98 -19.19 -4.46
N HIS A 51 7.41 -18.18 -3.78
CA HIS A 51 5.97 -17.92 -3.78
C HIS A 51 5.63 -16.77 -4.72
N HIS A 52 4.82 -17.05 -5.74
CA HIS A 52 4.34 -16.06 -6.70
C HIS A 52 3.03 -15.42 -6.24
N PHE A 53 2.92 -14.11 -6.39
CA PHE A 53 1.71 -13.35 -6.04
C PHE A 53 1.62 -12.06 -6.88
N THR A 54 0.42 -11.50 -6.95
CA THR A 54 0.17 -10.17 -7.52
C THR A 54 0.29 -9.14 -6.42
N LEU A 55 1.18 -8.17 -6.57
CA LEU A 55 1.33 -7.05 -5.64
C LEU A 55 0.60 -5.81 -6.18
N LEU A 56 -0.35 -5.28 -5.40
CA LEU A 56 -1.10 -4.07 -5.72
C LEU A 56 -0.54 -2.88 -4.93
N ASP A 57 0.08 -1.92 -5.63
CA ASP A 57 0.43 -0.62 -5.04
C ASP A 57 -0.79 0.30 -5.02
N THR A 58 -1.31 0.60 -3.83
CA THR A 58 -2.46 1.49 -3.65
C THR A 58 -2.13 2.97 -3.83
N GLY A 59 -0.87 3.32 -4.09
CA GLY A 59 -0.42 4.62 -4.60
C GLY A 59 -1.12 5.82 -3.95
N GLY A 60 -0.54 6.38 -2.87
CA GLY A 60 -1.04 7.62 -2.27
C GLY A 60 -2.51 7.54 -1.85
N TRP A 61 -2.77 6.90 -0.70
CA TRP A 61 -4.06 6.76 -0.02
C TRP A 61 -4.83 8.06 0.30
N LEU A 62 -4.41 9.21 -0.21
CA LEU A 62 -5.13 10.48 -0.08
C LEU A 62 -5.59 10.92 -1.47
N ALA A 63 -6.88 10.78 -1.72
CA ALA A 63 -7.59 11.69 -2.61
C ALA A 63 -7.70 13.07 -1.93
N ASP A 64 -7.76 14.13 -2.73
CA ASP A 64 -7.97 15.51 -2.26
C ASP A 64 -9.34 15.60 -1.55
N GLY A 65 -9.35 15.95 -0.25
CA GLY A 65 -10.55 16.08 0.57
C GLY A 65 -10.22 16.17 2.08
N ASP A 66 -11.14 16.66 2.91
CA ASP A 66 -10.90 16.86 4.35
C ASP A 66 -11.34 15.66 5.22
N ALA A 67 -12.34 14.88 4.78
CA ALA A 67 -12.84 13.71 5.51
C ALA A 67 -12.05 12.44 5.17
N LEU A 68 -11.88 11.54 6.14
CA LEU A 68 -11.16 10.28 5.94
C LEU A 68 -11.85 9.38 4.90
N ASP A 69 -13.18 9.31 4.92
CA ASP A 69 -13.96 8.53 3.97
C ASP A 69 -13.80 9.07 2.54
N ASP A 70 -13.56 10.37 2.37
CA ASP A 70 -13.29 10.99 1.07
C ASP A 70 -11.83 10.82 0.61
N LYS A 71 -10.90 10.60 1.56
CA LYS A 71 -9.46 10.43 1.27
C LYS A 71 -9.15 9.05 0.71
N VAL A 72 -9.95 8.03 1.01
CA VAL A 72 -9.72 6.69 0.48
C VAL A 72 -10.16 6.67 -0.97
N SER A 73 -9.20 6.64 -1.89
CA SER A 73 -9.54 6.51 -3.29
C SER A 73 -10.31 5.20 -3.51
N GLN A 74 -11.30 5.21 -4.42
CA GLN A 74 -11.99 3.98 -4.87
C GLN A 74 -10.98 2.89 -5.31
N GLN A 75 -9.79 3.31 -5.72
CA GLN A 75 -8.67 2.43 -6.05
C GLN A 75 -8.09 1.72 -4.83
N SER A 76 -7.90 2.43 -3.72
CA SER A 76 -7.44 1.85 -2.45
C SER A 76 -8.48 0.89 -1.89
N GLU A 77 -9.76 1.26 -1.91
CA GLU A 77 -10.85 0.38 -1.46
C GLU A 77 -10.91 -0.93 -2.24
N GLN A 78 -10.86 -0.84 -3.56
CA GLN A 78 -10.93 -2.02 -4.40
C GLN A 78 -9.71 -2.92 -4.22
N ALA A 79 -8.50 -2.35 -4.09
CA ALA A 79 -7.30 -3.13 -3.82
C ALA A 79 -7.37 -3.85 -2.46
N MET A 80 -7.96 -3.21 -1.44
CA MET A 80 -8.20 -3.86 -0.14
C MET A 80 -9.21 -4.99 -0.22
N ARG A 81 -10.26 -4.85 -1.07
CA ARG A 81 -11.28 -5.89 -1.28
C ARG A 81 -10.74 -7.09 -2.08
N GLU A 82 -9.85 -6.85 -3.02
CA GLU A 82 -9.22 -7.90 -3.84
C GLU A 82 -8.09 -8.62 -3.11
N ALA A 83 -7.51 -8.00 -2.09
CA ALA A 83 -6.37 -8.55 -1.37
C ALA A 83 -6.75 -9.75 -0.48
N GLU A 84 -5.91 -10.77 -0.55
CA GLU A 84 -5.89 -11.88 0.42
C GLU A 84 -5.02 -11.54 1.64
N VAL A 85 -4.05 -10.64 1.48
CA VAL A 85 -3.23 -10.09 2.57
C VAL A 85 -2.95 -8.60 2.31
N ILE A 86 -3.03 -7.80 3.37
CA ILE A 86 -2.70 -6.37 3.32
C ILE A 86 -1.40 -6.11 4.11
N LEU A 87 -0.43 -5.47 3.47
CA LEU A 87 0.79 -4.94 4.09
C LEU A 87 0.56 -3.47 4.46
N PHE A 88 0.33 -3.20 5.74
CA PHE A 88 0.18 -1.84 6.25
C PHE A 88 1.55 -1.29 6.68
N VAL A 89 2.11 -0.42 5.85
CA VAL A 89 3.45 0.13 6.05
C VAL A 89 3.39 1.44 6.85
N VAL A 90 4.18 1.48 7.92
CA VAL A 90 4.38 2.66 8.76
C VAL A 90 5.85 3.07 8.76
N ASP A 91 6.12 4.34 9.04
CA ASP A 91 7.48 4.88 9.14
C ASP A 91 7.93 4.88 10.59
N SER A 92 8.93 4.04 10.91
CA SER A 92 9.43 3.91 12.28
C SER A 92 10.16 5.15 12.80
N THR A 93 10.64 6.03 11.91
CA THR A 93 11.46 7.20 12.31
C THR A 93 10.63 8.35 12.89
N VAL A 94 9.34 8.40 12.59
CA VAL A 94 8.43 9.46 13.07
C VAL A 94 7.34 8.94 14.01
N GLY A 95 7.27 7.62 14.21
CA GLY A 95 6.24 6.98 15.02
C GLY A 95 4.85 6.96 14.36
N VAL A 96 3.84 6.59 15.14
CA VAL A 96 2.44 6.53 14.68
C VAL A 96 1.88 7.94 14.54
N THR A 97 1.30 8.24 13.38
CA THR A 97 0.64 9.52 13.11
C THR A 97 -0.89 9.38 13.09
N PRO A 98 -1.65 10.49 13.19
CA PRO A 98 -3.10 10.46 13.00
C PRO A 98 -3.54 9.93 11.63
N GLU A 99 -2.69 10.02 10.60
CA GLU A 99 -2.97 9.37 9.31
C GLU A 99 -2.87 7.85 9.42
N ASP A 100 -1.86 7.33 10.11
CA ASP A 100 -1.69 5.90 10.32
C ASP A 100 -2.84 5.33 11.16
N GLU A 101 -3.29 6.03 12.20
CA GLU A 101 -4.45 5.63 13.00
C GLU A 101 -5.72 5.54 12.16
N ARG A 102 -5.94 6.52 11.29
CA ARG A 102 -7.08 6.56 10.39
C ARG A 102 -7.06 5.39 9.40
N VAL A 103 -5.90 5.10 8.81
CA VAL A 103 -5.72 3.91 7.96
C VAL A 103 -6.02 2.63 8.75
N ALA A 104 -5.47 2.50 9.96
CA ALA A 104 -5.68 1.34 10.81
C ALA A 104 -7.16 1.13 11.16
N LEU A 105 -7.91 2.19 11.45
CA LEU A 105 -9.35 2.12 11.75
C LEU A 105 -10.16 1.58 10.57
N LEU A 106 -9.80 1.94 9.34
CA LEU A 106 -10.43 1.40 8.15
C LEU A 106 -10.09 -0.08 7.97
N LEU A 107 -8.80 -0.43 8.07
CA LEU A 107 -8.34 -1.80 7.91
C LEU A 107 -8.92 -2.76 8.94
N ARG A 108 -9.16 -2.30 10.18
CA ARG A 108 -9.79 -3.08 11.26
C ARG A 108 -11.24 -3.49 10.95
N ARG A 109 -11.90 -2.85 9.98
CA ARG A 109 -13.26 -3.20 9.54
C ARG A 109 -13.27 -4.34 8.52
N LEU A 110 -12.11 -4.73 8.00
CA LEU A 110 -11.96 -5.78 7.00
C LEU A 110 -11.72 -7.13 7.68
N GLU A 111 -12.14 -8.21 7.03
CA GLU A 111 -11.79 -9.58 7.43
C GLU A 111 -10.43 -10.03 6.87
N THR A 112 -9.89 -9.28 5.89
CA THR A 112 -8.60 -9.56 5.27
C THR A 112 -7.47 -9.46 6.29
N PRO A 113 -6.57 -10.46 6.39
CA PRO A 113 -5.39 -10.40 7.24
C PRO A 113 -4.51 -9.17 6.95
N VAL A 114 -4.12 -8.47 8.02
CA VAL A 114 -3.27 -7.27 7.95
C VAL A 114 -1.94 -7.53 8.64
N LEU A 115 -0.85 -7.29 7.93
CA LEU A 115 0.51 -7.30 8.47
C LEU A 115 1.01 -5.86 8.60
N VAL A 116 1.34 -5.43 9.82
CA VAL A 116 1.94 -4.11 10.06
C VAL A 116 3.44 -4.20 9.81
N ILE A 117 3.95 -3.35 8.93
CA ILE A 117 5.36 -3.31 8.54
C ILE A 117 5.98 -1.98 8.99
N ALA A 118 6.81 -2.02 10.02
CA ALA A 118 7.62 -0.89 10.45
C ALA A 118 8.82 -0.73 9.49
N ASN A 119 8.77 0.29 8.64
CA ASN A 119 9.80 0.56 7.64
C ASN A 119 10.78 1.65 8.09
N LYS A 120 11.90 1.81 7.36
CA LYS A 120 13.00 2.75 7.68
C LYS A 120 13.68 2.47 9.03
N VAL A 121 13.98 1.19 9.27
CA VAL A 121 14.59 0.67 10.51
C VAL A 121 16.10 0.47 10.37
N ASP A 122 16.72 1.12 9.38
CA ASP A 122 18.17 1.17 9.20
C ASP A 122 18.89 1.97 10.30
#